data_AF-A0A7L1CF19-F1
#
_entry.id   AF-A0A7L1CF19-F1
#
_cell.length_a   1.000
_cell.length_b   1.000
_cell.length_c   1.000
_cell.angle_alpha   90.00
_cell.angle_beta   90.00
_cell.angle_gamma   90.00
#
_symmetry.space_group_name_H-M   'P 1'
#
loop_
_entity.id
_entity.type
_entity.pdbx_description
1 polymer ?
#
loop_
_entity_poly.entity_id
_entity_poly.type
_entity_poly.pdbx_seq_one_letter_code
_entity_poly.pdbx_strand_id
1 'polypeptide(L)'
;YWDGPEGEQCPQRTWLATRVGAAAGGHRGEGCVAGLVGAAYRIILLRPGSALAALQTAAADSVTMATLGAVFGLSTCLSAQVREEPEDPLNYFIGGCAAGAVLGVR
;
A
#
# COMPACT_ATOMS: atom_id res chain seq x y z
N TYR A 1 -10.58 -2.69 -7.50
CA TYR A 1 -10.58 -2.51 -6.03
C TYR A 1 -11.98 -2.10 -5.60
N TRP A 2 -12.52 -1.05 -6.20
CA TRP A 2 -13.87 -0.52 -5.95
C TRP A 2 -15.02 -1.36 -6.54
N ASP A 3 -14.80 -2.65 -6.76
CA ASP A 3 -15.78 -3.52 -7.40
C ASP A 3 -16.60 -4.24 -6.31
N GLY A 4 -17.85 -3.79 -6.08
CA GLY A 4 -18.76 -4.27 -5.04
C GLY A 4 -18.73 -3.44 -3.74
N PRO A 5 -19.52 -3.81 -2.71
CA PRO A 5 -19.53 -3.14 -1.42
C PRO A 5 -18.26 -3.46 -0.60
N GLU A 6 -17.87 -2.55 0.29
CA GLU A 6 -16.84 -2.87 1.29
C GLU A 6 -17.31 -3.97 2.26
N GLY A 7 -16.36 -4.60 2.94
CA GLY A 7 -16.62 -5.75 3.81
C GLY A 7 -16.64 -7.09 3.08
N GLU A 8 -16.88 -7.11 1.78
CA GLU A 8 -16.79 -8.31 0.97
C GLU A 8 -15.40 -8.53 0.37
N GLN A 9 -15.05 -9.80 0.13
CA GLN A 9 -13.84 -10.20 -0.58
C GLN A 9 -12.56 -9.55 0.00
N CYS A 10 -12.50 -9.41 1.33
CA CYS A 10 -11.40 -8.72 2.02
C CYS A 10 -9.99 -9.15 1.58
N PRO A 11 -9.69 -10.44 1.34
CA PRO A 11 -8.37 -10.85 0.84
C PRO A 11 -8.04 -10.24 -0.52
N GLN A 12 -9.02 -10.18 -1.43
CA GLN A 12 -8.84 -9.65 -2.79
C GLN A 12 -8.65 -8.12 -2.75
N ARG A 13 -9.47 -7.41 -1.98
CA ARG A 13 -9.34 -5.94 -1.79
C ARG A 13 -8.02 -5.58 -1.15
N THR A 14 -7.63 -6.30 -0.10
CA THR A 14 -6.34 -6.16 0.56
C THR A 14 -5.20 -6.39 -0.43
N TRP A 15 -5.26 -7.46 -1.21
CA TRP A 15 -4.25 -7.76 -2.22
C TRP A 15 -4.14 -6.66 -3.26
N LEU A 16 -5.26 -6.14 -3.76
CA LEU A 16 -5.28 -5.03 -4.71
C LEU A 16 -4.70 -3.74 -4.09
N ALA A 17 -5.08 -3.38 -2.87
CA ALA A 17 -4.53 -2.22 -2.16
C ALA A 17 -3.03 -2.39 -1.86
N THR A 18 -2.61 -3.60 -1.48
CA THR A 18 -1.20 -3.97 -1.30
C THR A 18 -0.43 -3.77 -2.59
N ARG A 19 -0.96 -4.20 -3.75
CA ARG A 19 -0.30 -4.01 -5.05
C ARG A 19 -0.18 -2.54 -5.43
N VAL A 20 -1.23 -1.76 -5.19
CA VAL A 20 -1.24 -0.30 -5.42
C VAL A 20 -0.19 0.38 -4.54
N GLY A 21 -0.05 -0.03 -3.27
CA GLY A 21 1.00 0.47 -2.39
C GLY A 21 2.39 -0.01 -2.80
N ALA A 22 2.57 -1.31 -2.98
CA ALA A 22 3.87 -1.96 -3.18
C ALA A 22 4.59 -1.49 -4.43
N ALA A 23 3.88 -1.50 -5.56
CA ALA A 23 4.46 -1.51 -6.90
C ALA A 23 5.80 -2.29 -6.92
N ALA A 24 5.82 -3.52 -6.38
CA ALA A 24 6.95 -4.42 -6.54
C ALA A 24 7.01 -4.85 -8.01
N GLY A 25 8.17 -4.64 -8.65
CA GLY A 25 8.39 -5.02 -10.04
C GLY A 25 8.02 -6.49 -10.30
N GLY A 26 7.17 -6.70 -11.29
CA GLY A 26 6.81 -8.01 -11.82
C GLY A 26 6.21 -7.87 -13.21
N HIS A 27 7.08 -7.85 -14.23
CA HIS A 27 6.91 -8.15 -15.68
C HIS A 27 5.61 -7.86 -16.46
N ARG A 28 4.57 -7.23 -15.91
CA ARG A 28 3.34 -6.86 -16.63
C ARG A 28 2.94 -5.45 -16.23
N GLY A 29 3.37 -4.50 -17.06
CA GLY A 29 3.39 -3.05 -16.81
C GLY A 29 2.02 -2.39 -16.69
N GLU A 30 1.30 -2.62 -15.60
CA GLU A 30 0.01 -1.98 -15.29
C GLU A 30 -0.11 -1.55 -13.80
N GLY A 31 1.01 -1.24 -13.11
CA GLY A 31 1.02 -0.92 -11.67
C GLY A 31 1.41 0.52 -11.33
N CYS A 32 0.60 1.21 -10.50
CA CYS A 32 0.80 2.59 -10.07
C CYS A 32 2.00 2.81 -9.12
N VAL A 33 3.14 3.16 -9.70
CA VAL A 33 4.16 4.19 -9.36
C VAL A 33 4.51 4.64 -7.92
N ALA A 34 3.75 4.54 -6.84
CA ALA A 34 4.06 5.34 -5.62
C ALA A 34 5.42 5.01 -4.93
N GLY A 35 5.68 3.74 -4.60
CA GLY A 35 6.96 3.32 -3.99
C GLY A 35 8.15 3.39 -4.95
N LEU A 36 7.94 2.97 -6.21
CA LEU A 36 8.99 2.99 -7.24
C LEU A 36 9.31 4.41 -7.75
N VAL A 37 8.34 5.31 -7.83
CA VAL A 37 8.58 6.73 -8.15
C VAL A 37 9.30 7.41 -7.02
N GLY A 38 8.88 7.16 -5.77
CA GLY A 38 9.61 7.63 -4.59
C GLY A 38 11.06 7.19 -4.63
N ALA A 39 11.30 5.89 -4.85
CA ALA A 39 12.65 5.34 -4.98
C ALA A 39 13.42 5.91 -6.16
N ALA A 40 12.80 6.05 -7.34
CA ALA A 40 13.42 6.65 -8.51
C ALA A 40 13.84 8.11 -8.25
N TYR A 41 12.95 8.91 -7.66
CA TYR A 41 13.26 10.29 -7.28
C TYR A 41 14.41 10.33 -6.29
N ARG A 42 14.38 9.45 -5.29
CA ARG A 42 15.43 9.34 -4.26
C ARG A 42 16.78 8.94 -4.88
N ILE A 43 16.80 7.98 -5.79
CA ILE A 43 18.03 7.52 -6.48
C ILE A 43 18.59 8.63 -7.38
N ILE A 44 17.74 9.34 -8.11
CA ILE A 44 18.16 10.43 -9.00
C ILE A 44 18.73 11.60 -8.19
N LEU A 45 18.05 12.03 -7.12
CA LEU A 45 18.45 13.20 -6.33
C LEU A 45 19.62 12.92 -5.37
N LEU A 46 19.66 11.76 -4.74
CA LEU A 46 20.63 11.45 -3.68
C LEU A 46 21.80 10.57 -4.14
N ARG A 47 21.77 10.09 -5.40
CA ARG A 47 22.80 9.25 -6.05
C ARG A 47 23.49 8.25 -5.11
N PRO A 48 22.88 7.06 -4.90
CA PRO A 48 23.46 6.03 -4.03
C PRO A 48 24.86 5.63 -4.51
N GLY A 49 25.77 5.34 -3.58
CA GLY A 49 27.17 5.00 -3.88
C GLY A 49 27.38 3.67 -4.59
N SER A 50 26.33 2.85 -4.73
CA SER A 50 26.37 1.56 -5.44
C SER A 50 24.99 1.13 -5.93
N ALA A 51 24.96 0.23 -6.92
CA ALA A 51 23.73 -0.36 -7.43
C ALA A 51 22.99 -1.19 -6.35
N LEU A 52 23.74 -1.86 -5.46
CA LEU A 52 23.16 -2.62 -4.36
C LEU A 52 22.43 -1.69 -3.36
N ALA A 53 23.02 -0.54 -3.03
CA ALA A 53 22.37 0.44 -2.14
C ALA A 53 21.10 1.02 -2.76
N ALA A 54 21.10 1.25 -4.08
CA ALA A 54 19.91 1.67 -4.82
C ALA A 54 18.80 0.62 -4.75
N LEU A 55 19.14 -0.65 -4.97
CA LEU A 55 18.20 -1.77 -4.91
C LEU A 55 17.63 -1.97 -3.51
N GLN A 56 18.47 -1.91 -2.47
CA GLN A 56 18.04 -2.03 -1.08
C GLN A 56 17.06 -0.92 -0.69
N THR A 57 17.33 0.31 -1.13
CA THR A 57 16.44 1.46 -0.91
C THR A 57 15.10 1.25 -1.60
N ALA A 58 15.12 0.90 -2.88
CA ALA A 58 13.89 0.65 -3.64
C ALA A 58 13.07 -0.51 -3.04
N ALA A 59 13.73 -1.59 -2.62
CA ALA A 59 13.07 -2.72 -1.97
C ALA A 59 12.43 -2.32 -0.63
N ALA A 60 13.14 -1.56 0.21
CA ALA A 60 12.63 -1.08 1.49
C ALA A 60 11.42 -0.13 1.31
N ASP A 61 11.51 0.80 0.36
CA ASP A 61 10.42 1.74 0.05
C ASP A 61 9.18 0.98 -0.47
N SER A 62 9.37 0.03 -1.40
CA SER A 62 8.29 -0.84 -1.91
C SER A 62 7.65 -1.67 -0.80
N VAL A 63 8.42 -2.33 0.06
CA VAL A 63 7.88 -3.14 1.17
C VAL A 63 7.11 -2.27 2.17
N THR A 64 7.58 -1.05 2.41
CA THR A 64 6.88 -0.09 3.27
C THR A 64 5.53 0.27 2.68
N MET A 65 5.49 0.75 1.44
CA MET A 65 4.24 1.12 0.79
C MET A 65 3.30 -0.08 0.58
N ALA A 66 3.83 -1.28 0.31
CA ALA A 66 3.06 -2.52 0.26
C ALA A 66 2.32 -2.77 1.58
N THR A 67 3.05 -2.61 2.69
CA THR A 67 2.50 -2.83 4.02
C THR A 67 1.42 -1.80 4.33
N LEU A 68 1.62 -0.53 3.96
CA LEU A 68 0.60 0.51 4.13
C LEU A 68 -0.68 0.17 3.36
N GLY A 69 -0.56 -0.25 2.10
CA GLY A 69 -1.69 -0.69 1.29
C GLY A 69 -2.40 -1.91 1.87
N ALA A 70 -1.65 -2.88 2.38
CA ALA A 70 -2.21 -4.07 3.03
C ALA A 70 -2.99 -3.72 4.30
N VAL A 71 -2.39 -2.92 5.18
CA VAL A 71 -3.00 -2.51 6.45
C VAL A 71 -4.25 -1.69 6.17
N PHE A 72 -4.17 -0.72 5.25
CA PHE A 72 -5.32 0.07 4.83
C PHE A 72 -6.48 -0.80 4.32
N GLY A 73 -6.20 -1.72 3.38
CA GLY A 73 -7.23 -2.59 2.81
C GLY A 73 -7.86 -3.54 3.84
N LEU A 74 -7.05 -4.15 4.71
CA LEU A 74 -7.54 -5.04 5.76
C LEU A 74 -8.43 -4.32 6.76
N SER A 75 -7.97 -3.19 7.27
CA SER A 75 -8.68 -2.43 8.30
C SER A 75 -9.96 -1.78 7.77
N THR A 76 -9.95 -1.28 6.53
CA THR A 76 -11.16 -0.77 5.86
C THR A 76 -12.19 -1.89 5.71
N CYS A 77 -11.78 -3.04 5.19
CA CYS A 77 -12.71 -4.15 4.99
C CYS A 77 -13.23 -4.73 6.33
N LEU A 78 -12.35 -4.89 7.32
CA LEU A 78 -12.73 -5.42 8.63
C LEU A 78 -13.66 -4.47 9.38
N SER A 79 -13.42 -3.15 9.32
CA SER A 79 -14.30 -2.17 9.94
C SER A 79 -15.67 -2.13 9.28
N ALA A 80 -15.74 -2.24 7.95
CA ALA A 80 -17.00 -2.39 7.23
C ALA A 80 -17.78 -3.65 7.67
N GLN A 81 -17.10 -4.80 7.82
CA GLN A 81 -17.71 -6.06 8.29
C GLN A 81 -18.25 -5.96 9.72
N VAL A 82 -17.43 -5.44 10.65
CA VAL A 82 -17.77 -5.41 12.09
C VAL A 82 -18.87 -4.39 12.39
N ARG A 83 -18.94 -3.31 11.59
CA ARG A 83 -19.93 -2.25 11.78
C ARG A 83 -21.21 -2.46 10.98
N GLU A 84 -21.22 -3.47 10.09
CA GLU A 84 -22.33 -3.77 9.17
C GLU A 84 -22.76 -2.54 8.32
N GLU A 85 -21.81 -1.63 8.10
CA GLU A 85 -22.03 -0.34 7.44
C GLU A 85 -20.97 -0.18 6.34
N PRO A 86 -21.16 -0.80 5.17
CA PRO A 86 -20.12 -0.89 4.13
C PRO A 86 -19.85 0.44 3.41
N GLU A 87 -20.86 1.30 3.28
CA GLU A 87 -20.74 2.55 2.52
C GLU A 87 -20.25 3.74 3.37
N ASP A 88 -19.97 3.53 4.67
CA ASP A 88 -19.57 4.62 5.56
C ASP A 88 -18.08 4.99 5.36
N PRO A 89 -17.77 6.26 5.04
CA PRO A 89 -16.40 6.76 4.88
C PRO A 89 -15.53 6.58 6.14
N LEU A 90 -16.12 6.39 7.32
CA LEU A 90 -15.37 6.13 8.55
C LEU A 90 -14.53 4.85 8.45
N ASN A 91 -14.93 3.86 7.64
CA ASN A 91 -14.12 2.64 7.43
C ASN A 91 -12.78 2.97 6.77
N TYR A 92 -12.79 3.85 5.75
CA TYR A 92 -11.58 4.33 5.09
C TYR A 92 -10.74 5.23 6.00
N PHE A 93 -11.38 6.02 6.86
CA PHE A 93 -10.68 6.82 7.87
C PHE A 93 -9.92 5.92 8.86
N ILE A 94 -10.57 4.89 9.39
CA ILE A 94 -9.94 3.88 10.26
C ILE A 94 -8.76 3.24 9.53
N GLY A 95 -8.94 2.87 8.26
CA GLY A 95 -7.85 2.25 7.52
C GLY A 95 -6.68 3.17 7.20
N GLY A 96 -6.94 4.45 6.92
CA GLY A 96 -5.91 5.47 6.79
C GLY A 96 -5.14 5.69 8.10
N CYS A 97 -5.85 5.79 9.23
CA CYS A 97 -5.22 5.92 10.54
C CYS A 97 -4.38 4.69 10.91
N ALA A 98 -4.88 3.48 10.63
CA ALA A 98 -4.13 2.24 10.88
C ALA A 98 -2.86 2.18 10.03
N ALA A 99 -2.94 2.51 8.74
CA ALA A 99 -1.76 2.60 7.88
C ALA A 99 -0.77 3.68 8.38
N GLY A 100 -1.27 4.85 8.78
CA GLY A 100 -0.44 5.92 9.35
C GLY A 100 0.27 5.53 10.64
N ALA A 101 -0.41 4.82 11.54
CA ALA A 101 0.20 4.28 12.75
C ALA A 101 1.31 3.26 12.42
N VAL A 102 1.08 2.39 11.43
CA VAL A 102 2.11 1.43 10.97
C VAL A 102 3.29 2.14 10.30
N LEU A 103 3.05 3.22 9.55
CA LEU A 103 4.12 4.05 9.00
C LEU A 103 4.97 4.67 10.10
N GLY A 104 4.36 5.14 11.19
CA GLY A 104 5.09 5.72 12.32
C GLY A 104 5.95 4.73 13.12
N VAL A 105 5.67 3.42 13.01
CA VAL A 105 6.45 2.35 13.66
C VAL A 105 7.56 1.81 12.75
N ARG A 106 7.48 2.07 11.44
CA ARG A 106 8.46 1.65 10.42
C ARG A 106 9.54 2.70 10.24
#